data_AF-A0A931UD41-F1
#
_entry.id   AF-A0A931UD41-F1
#
_cell.length_a   1.000
_cell.length_b   1.000
_cell.length_c   1.000
_cell.angle_alpha   90.00
_cell.angle_beta   90.00
_cell.angle_gamma   90.00
#
_symmetry.space_group_name_H-M   'P 1'
#
loop_
_entity.id
_entity.type
_entity.pdbx_description
1 polymer ?
#
loop_
_entity_poly.entity_id
_entity_poly.type
_entity_poly.pdbx_seq_one_letter_code
_entity_poly.pdbx_strand_id
1 'polypeptide(L)'
;MRRIYNPLQYEFMQPLQPINVFITVSALLLGLSQIPFVANFFWSLFAGKKAEKNPWEANTLEWTAPSPPPHGNFETIPVVYRGPYEYSSPEVPEDYLPQDRPLGSQGSAARGH
;
A
#
# COMPACT_ATOMS: atom_id res chain seq x y z
N MET A 1 19.18 17.49 24.55
CA MET A 1 18.97 18.92 24.20
C MET A 1 18.59 19.00 22.73
N ARG A 2 17.61 19.82 22.34
CA ARG A 2 17.15 20.00 20.95
C ARG A 2 17.30 21.49 20.59
N ARG A 3 17.55 21.82 19.31
CA ARG A 3 17.74 23.20 18.81
C ARG A 3 19.10 23.87 19.14
N ILE A 4 20.22 23.14 18.98
CA ILE A 4 21.58 23.72 19.05
C ILE A 4 22.16 23.73 17.64
N TYR A 5 22.58 24.90 17.14
CA TYR A 5 23.11 25.04 15.78
C TYR A 5 24.62 24.76 15.68
N ASN A 6 25.39 25.14 16.71
CA ASN A 6 26.83 24.85 16.82
C ASN A 6 27.09 23.97 18.05
N PRO A 7 27.21 22.64 17.90
CA PRO A 7 27.48 21.74 19.03
C PRO A 7 28.93 21.83 19.54
N LEU A 8 29.87 22.36 18.76
CA LEU A 8 31.29 22.41 19.14
C LEU A 8 31.60 23.47 20.21
N GLN A 9 30.67 24.39 20.46
CA GLN A 9 30.79 25.41 21.51
C GLN A 9 30.72 24.81 22.93
N TYR A 10 30.20 23.60 23.07
CA TYR A 10 30.05 22.92 24.36
C TYR A 10 31.03 21.74 24.44
N GLU A 11 31.94 21.78 25.42
CA GLU A 11 33.01 20.79 25.59
C GLU A 11 32.46 19.35 25.68
N PHE A 12 31.37 19.15 26.41
CA PHE A 12 30.73 17.84 26.56
C PHE A 12 30.08 17.29 25.26
N MET A 13 29.89 18.13 24.24
CA MET A 13 29.30 17.73 22.95
C MET A 13 30.34 17.45 21.87
N GLN A 14 31.59 17.91 22.03
CA GLN A 14 32.65 17.69 21.05
C GLN A 14 32.89 16.21 20.71
N PRO A 15 32.84 15.26 21.67
CA PRO A 15 33.00 13.84 21.36
C PRO A 15 31.89 13.27 20.45
N LEU A 16 30.75 13.95 20.31
CA LEU A 16 29.64 13.54 19.44
C LEU A 16 29.81 13.98 17.99
N GLN A 17 30.89 14.71 17.65
CA GLN A 17 31.10 15.18 16.28
C GLN A 17 31.10 14.04 15.23
N PRO A 18 31.71 12.86 15.46
CA PRO A 18 31.67 11.76 14.50
C PRO A 18 30.25 11.26 14.22
N ILE A 19 29.38 11.20 15.24
CA ILE A 19 27.99 10.76 15.05
C ILE A 19 27.16 11.81 14.31
N ASN A 20 27.41 13.10 14.53
CA ASN A 20 26.75 14.17 13.76
C ASN A 20 27.12 14.13 12.28
N VAL A 21 28.40 13.83 11.96
CA VAL A 21 28.85 13.63 10.58
C VAL A 21 28.13 12.43 9.96
N PHE A 22 28.08 11.30 10.67
CA PHE A 22 27.36 10.11 10.22
C PHE A 22 25.88 10.42 9.93
N ILE A 23 25.18 11.07 10.87
CA ILE A 23 23.77 11.47 10.70
C ILE A 23 23.59 12.36 9.46
N THR A 24 24.50 13.29 9.21
CA THR A 24 24.46 14.16 8.03
C THR A 24 24.59 13.36 6.74
N VAL A 25 25.55 12.42 6.68
CA VAL A 25 25.72 11.52 5.53
C VAL A 25 24.47 10.67 5.33
N SER A 26 23.91 10.09 6.40
CA SER A 26 22.66 9.31 6.33
C SER A 26 21.48 10.16 5.85
N ALA A 27 21.36 11.41 6.28
CA ALA A 27 20.30 12.32 5.85
C ALA A 27 20.42 12.67 4.36
N LEU A 28 21.64 12.87 3.86
CA LEU A 28 21.89 13.08 2.43
C LEU A 28 21.53 11.82 1.62
N LEU A 29 21.94 10.64 2.08
CA LEU A 29 21.59 9.37 1.43
C LEU A 29 20.08 9.12 1.43
N LEU A 30 19.38 9.44 2.53
CA LEU A 30 17.93 9.39 2.61
C LEU A 30 17.26 10.36 1.64
N GLY A 31 17.82 11.57 1.47
CA GLY A 31 17.37 12.51 0.45
C GLY A 31 17.55 11.96 -0.97
N LEU A 32 18.71 11.37 -1.26
CA LEU A 32 19.01 10.75 -2.55
C LEU A 32 18.12 9.54 -2.85
N SER A 33 17.75 8.75 -1.83
CA SER A 33 16.86 7.59 -2.02
C SER A 33 15.44 7.98 -2.44
N GLN A 34 15.03 9.25 -2.26
CA GLN A 34 13.75 9.74 -2.78
C GLN A 34 13.76 9.93 -4.31
N ILE A 35 14.92 10.11 -4.94
CA ILE A 35 15.03 10.33 -6.39
C ILE A 35 14.35 9.21 -7.20
N PRO A 36 14.65 7.91 -7.00
CA PRO A 36 13.97 6.85 -7.73
C PRO A 36 12.46 6.81 -7.47
N PHE A 37 12.01 7.13 -6.25
CA PHE A 37 10.58 7.22 -5.94
C PHE A 37 9.90 8.34 -6.74
N VAL A 38 10.47 9.55 -6.75
CA VAL A 38 9.95 10.69 -7.50
C VAL A 38 9.95 10.41 -9.00
N ALA A 39 11.03 9.83 -9.53
CA ALA A 39 11.12 9.43 -10.93
C ALA A 39 10.01 8.41 -11.28
N ASN A 40 9.81 7.39 -10.44
CA ASN A 40 8.77 6.38 -10.65
C ASN A 40 7.36 6.98 -10.55
N PHE A 41 7.12 7.91 -9.64
CA PHE A 41 5.83 8.60 -9.49
C PHE A 41 5.44 9.34 -10.77
N PHE A 42 6.33 10.17 -11.30
CA PHE A 42 6.06 10.91 -12.53
C PHE A 42 5.98 9.98 -13.75
N TRP A 43 6.84 8.97 -13.84
CA TRP A 43 6.76 7.97 -14.90
C TRP A 43 5.41 7.25 -14.89
N SER A 44 4.96 6.79 -13.72
CA SER A 44 3.69 6.08 -13.57
C SER A 44 2.48 6.96 -13.88
N LEU A 45 2.56 8.26 -13.57
CA LEU A 45 1.50 9.23 -13.84
C LEU A 45 1.28 9.45 -15.34
N PHE A 46 2.35 9.51 -16.14
CA PHE A 46 2.27 9.89 -17.56
C PHE A 46 2.38 8.72 -18.54
N ALA A 47 3.14 7.67 -18.21
CA ALA A 47 3.47 6.56 -19.11
C ALA A 47 3.22 5.18 -18.50
N GLY A 48 2.71 5.11 -17.26
CA GLY A 48 2.39 3.86 -16.59
C GLY A 48 1.21 3.12 -17.22
N LYS A 49 1.21 1.78 -17.12
CA LYS A 49 0.04 0.97 -17.45
C LYS A 49 -1.08 1.28 -16.46
N LYS A 50 -2.32 1.35 -16.95
CA LYS A 50 -3.49 1.44 -16.07
C LYS A 50 -3.56 0.18 -15.20
N ALA A 51 -3.68 0.37 -13.89
CA ALA A 51 -3.88 -0.72 -12.96
C ALA A 51 -5.25 -1.37 -13.21
N GLU A 52 -5.32 -2.68 -12.99
CA GLU A 52 -6.60 -3.37 -12.86
C GLU A 52 -7.35 -2.86 -11.63
N LYS A 53 -8.65 -3.19 -11.54
CA LYS A 53 -9.50 -2.72 -10.45
C LYS A 53 -9.02 -3.21 -9.07
N ASN A 54 -8.55 -4.45 -9.00
CA ASN A 54 -8.03 -5.07 -7.78
C ASN A 54 -6.75 -5.86 -8.08
N PRO A 55 -5.60 -5.19 -8.24
CA PRO A 55 -4.35 -5.84 -8.60
C PRO A 55 -3.72 -6.61 -7.43
N TRP A 56 -4.27 -6.48 -6.22
CA TRP A 56 -3.76 -7.09 -4.99
C TRP A 56 -4.63 -8.22 -4.46
N GLU A 57 -5.68 -8.58 -5.19
CA GLU A 57 -6.59 -9.65 -4.77
C GLU A 57 -7.15 -9.41 -3.35
N ALA A 58 -7.40 -8.15 -3.01
CA ALA A 58 -7.91 -7.77 -1.71
C ALA A 58 -9.42 -8.01 -1.60
N ASN A 59 -9.90 -8.38 -0.41
CA ASN A 59 -11.28 -8.83 -0.24
C ASN A 59 -12.28 -7.74 0.14
N THR A 60 -11.79 -6.57 0.57
CA THR A 60 -12.60 -5.47 1.07
C THR A 60 -13.34 -4.70 -0.03
N LEU A 61 -14.44 -4.03 0.34
CA LEU A 61 -15.35 -3.38 -0.61
C LEU A 61 -14.73 -2.23 -1.41
N GLU A 62 -13.69 -1.54 -0.92
CA GLU A 62 -13.05 -0.47 -1.69
C GLU A 62 -12.46 -0.98 -3.03
N TRP A 63 -12.11 -2.26 -3.11
CA TRP A 63 -11.62 -2.91 -4.33
C TRP A 63 -12.73 -3.30 -5.31
N THR A 64 -13.99 -3.05 -4.94
CA THR A 64 -15.17 -3.25 -5.79
C THR A 64 -15.69 -1.92 -6.35
N ALA A 65 -15.13 -0.78 -5.94
CA ALA A 65 -15.46 0.53 -6.48
C ALA A 65 -14.84 0.76 -7.88
N PRO A 66 -15.48 1.55 -8.78
CA PRO A 66 -14.85 2.00 -10.02
C PRO A 66 -13.60 2.84 -9.74
N SER A 67 -12.66 2.88 -10.68
CA SER A 67 -11.48 3.75 -10.61
C SER A 67 -11.40 4.65 -11.86
N PRO A 68 -11.53 5.98 -11.72
CA PRO A 68 -11.74 6.73 -10.47
C PRO A 68 -13.16 6.52 -9.87
N PRO A 69 -13.33 6.59 -8.55
CA PRO A 69 -14.62 6.35 -7.91
C PRO A 69 -15.62 7.49 -8.21
N PRO A 70 -16.91 7.17 -8.44
CA PRO A 70 -17.96 8.16 -8.65
C PRO A 70 -18.32 8.90 -7.35
N HIS A 71 -19.06 10.00 -7.48
CA HIS A 71 -19.62 10.69 -6.31
C HIS A 71 -20.63 9.76 -5.62
N GLY A 72 -20.31 9.31 -4.40
CA GLY A 72 -21.04 8.25 -3.69
C GLY A 72 -20.28 6.92 -3.55
N ASN A 73 -19.03 6.84 -4.05
CA ASN A 73 -18.10 5.69 -4.02
C ASN A 73 -18.54 4.46 -4.85
N PHE A 74 -19.83 4.10 -4.83
CA PHE A 74 -20.38 2.94 -5.53
C PHE A 74 -21.56 3.35 -6.41
N GLU A 75 -21.64 2.80 -7.62
CA GLU A 75 -22.80 3.00 -8.51
C GLU A 75 -24.05 2.24 -8.00
N THR A 76 -23.82 1.06 -7.42
CA THR A 76 -24.86 0.22 -6.80
C THR A 76 -24.37 -0.20 -5.42
N ILE A 77 -25.26 -0.24 -4.43
CA ILE A 77 -24.92 -0.66 -3.07
C ILE A 77 -24.44 -2.13 -3.11
N PRO A 78 -23.18 -2.42 -2.73
CA PRO A 78 -22.67 -3.79 -2.75
C PRO A 78 -23.33 -4.63 -1.65
N VAL A 79 -23.59 -5.90 -1.96
CA VAL A 79 -24.09 -6.88 -1.00
C VAL A 79 -22.91 -7.59 -0.36
N VAL A 80 -22.88 -7.66 0.98
CA VAL A 80 -21.81 -8.32 1.72
C VAL A 80 -22.23 -9.74 2.09
N TYR A 81 -21.47 -10.73 1.62
CA TYR A 81 -21.72 -12.16 1.91
C TYR A 81 -20.85 -12.69 3.05
N ARG A 82 -19.73 -12.02 3.35
CA ARG A 82 -18.70 -12.52 4.29
C ARG A 82 -17.80 -11.42 4.84
N GLY A 83 -16.90 -11.81 5.74
CA GLY A 83 -15.90 -10.91 6.34
C GLY A 83 -14.77 -10.50 5.38
N PRO A 84 -14.05 -9.42 5.69
CA PRO A 84 -12.97 -8.89 4.83
C PRO A 84 -11.67 -9.71 4.85
N TYR A 85 -11.57 -10.72 5.72
CA TYR A 85 -10.36 -11.53 5.90
C TYR A 85 -10.53 -12.98 5.39
N GLU A 86 -11.51 -13.23 4.53
CA GLU A 86 -11.77 -14.57 3.98
C GLU A 86 -10.74 -14.92 2.91
N TYR A 87 -9.51 -15.17 3.36
CA TYR A 87 -8.42 -15.69 2.56
C TYR A 87 -8.28 -17.21 2.77
N SER A 88 -7.77 -17.90 1.75
CA SER A 88 -7.59 -19.36 1.73
C SER A 88 -8.86 -20.14 2.13
N SER A 89 -10.03 -19.64 1.73
CA SER A 89 -11.31 -20.26 2.10
C SER A 89 -11.47 -21.62 1.43
N PRO A 90 -11.93 -22.67 2.16
CA PRO A 90 -12.15 -23.99 1.56
C PRO A 90 -13.31 -24.00 0.53
N GLU A 91 -14.06 -22.91 0.43
CA GLU A 91 -15.20 -22.77 -0.47
C GLU A 91 -14.80 -22.43 -1.90
N VAL A 92 -13.58 -21.93 -2.11
CA VAL A 92 -13.05 -21.54 -3.43
C VAL A 92 -11.60 -22.01 -3.59
N PRO A 93 -11.14 -22.29 -4.82
CA PRO A 93 -9.76 -22.67 -5.06
C PRO A 93 -8.79 -21.48 -5.00
N GLU A 94 -9.28 -20.23 -5.19
CA GLU A 94 -8.45 -19.04 -5.10
C GLU A 94 -8.11 -18.68 -3.65
N ASP A 95 -6.97 -18.00 -3.45
CA ASP A 95 -6.56 -17.56 -2.12
C ASP A 95 -7.43 -16.43 -1.56
N TYR A 96 -8.21 -15.74 -2.39
CA TYR A 96 -9.00 -14.59 -1.98
C TYR A 96 -10.48 -14.75 -2.37
N LEU A 97 -11.35 -14.45 -1.41
CA LEU A 97 -12.79 -14.49 -1.58
C LEU A 97 -13.40 -13.11 -1.21
N PRO A 98 -13.56 -12.20 -2.18
CA PRO A 98 -14.05 -10.84 -1.94
C PRO A 98 -15.43 -10.79 -1.29
N GLN A 99 -15.70 -9.77 -0.47
CA GLN A 99 -16.94 -9.66 0.30
C GLN A 99 -18.22 -9.66 -0.56
N ASP A 100 -18.14 -9.19 -1.80
CA ASP A 100 -19.26 -9.02 -2.72
C ASP A 100 -19.47 -10.20 -3.68
N ARG A 101 -18.60 -11.24 -3.64
CA ARG A 101 -18.70 -12.41 -4.53
C ARG A 101 -19.70 -13.45 -3.99
N PRO A 102 -20.83 -13.77 -4.66
CA PRO A 102 -21.71 -14.85 -4.21
C PRO A 102 -21.12 -16.24 -4.52
N LEU A 103 -21.23 -17.19 -3.58
CA LEU A 103 -20.71 -18.57 -3.72
C LEU A 103 -21.45 -19.43 -4.77
N GLY A 104 -22.63 -18.98 -5.21
CA GLY A 104 -23.48 -19.70 -6.16
C GLY A 104 -23.10 -19.54 -7.64
N SER A 105 -22.11 -18.72 -7.98
CA SER A 105 -21.71 -18.49 -9.38
C SER A 105 -20.51 -19.32 -9.87
N GLN A 106 -19.72 -19.88 -8.95
CA GLN A 106 -18.51 -20.67 -9.26
C GLN A 106 -18.38 -21.97 -8.40
N GLY A 107 -19.11 -22.09 -7.29
CA GLY A 107 -18.98 -23.21 -6.34
C GLY A 107 -19.75 -24.50 -6.70
N SER A 108 -20.44 -24.55 -7.85
CA SER A 108 -21.22 -25.74 -8.25
C SER A 108 -20.52 -26.65 -9.26
N ALA A 109 -19.33 -26.30 -9.76
CA ALA A 109 -18.63 -27.09 -10.78
C ALA A 109 -17.72 -28.22 -10.20
N ALA A 110 -17.47 -28.25 -8.89
CA ALA A 110 -16.52 -29.18 -8.27
C ALA A 110 -17.13 -30.09 -7.18
N ARG A 111 -18.46 -30.30 -7.21
CA ARG A 111 -19.12 -31.36 -6.43
C ARG A 111 -20.00 -32.23 -7.33
N GLY A 112 -19.36 -32.87 -8.29
CA GLY A 112 -19.88 -34.06 -8.96
C GLY A 112 -18.95 -35.22 -8.61
N HIS A 113 -19.56 -36.29 -8.08
CA HIS A 113 -19.03 -37.62 -7.77
C HIS A 113 -17.69 -38.05 -8.38
#